data_AF-A0A4Q2XMW0-F1
#
_entry.id   AF-A0A4Q2XMW0-F1
#
_cell.length_a   1.000
_cell.length_b   1.000
_cell.length_c   1.000
_cell.angle_alpha   90.00
_cell.angle_beta   90.00
_cell.angle_gamma   90.00
#
_symmetry.space_group_name_H-M   'P 1'
#
loop_
_entity.id
_entity.type
_entity.pdbx_description
1 polymer ?
#
loop_
_entity_poly.entity_id
_entity_poly.type
_entity_poly.pdbx_seq_one_letter_code
_entity_poly.pdbx_strand_id
1 'polypeptide(L)'
;MMNGVFKVTVLAQAVDTNIQAALSKVLGLLMLIGFVYGVIKVIGGAANYNRDPDGAKQSIIAGVLIAGAVAIMTVVFRAFGIDVTGLNIDVTGF
;
A
#
# COMPACT_ATOMS: atom_id res chain seq x y z
N MET A 1 40.88 25.55 -0.41
CA MET A 1 40.06 25.17 -1.57
C MET A 1 39.12 24.04 -1.16
N MET A 2 37.93 24.33 -0.60
CA MET A 2 37.00 23.25 -0.17
C MET A 2 35.53 23.65 -0.06
N ASN A 3 35.07 24.68 -0.80
CA ASN A 3 33.69 25.21 -0.68
C ASN A 3 32.77 24.87 -1.86
N GLY A 4 33.24 24.07 -2.83
CA GLY A 4 32.46 23.72 -4.04
C GLY A 4 31.80 22.34 -4.02
N VAL A 5 32.33 21.39 -3.23
CA VAL A 5 31.89 19.99 -3.25
C VAL A 5 30.62 19.79 -2.40
N PHE A 6 30.49 20.50 -1.28
CA PHE A 6 29.34 20.36 -0.37
C PHE A 6 28.00 20.76 -1.01
N LYS A 7 27.99 21.80 -1.86
CA LYS A 7 26.76 22.24 -2.56
C LYS A 7 26.33 21.30 -3.68
N VAL A 8 27.28 20.67 -4.39
CA VAL A 8 26.95 19.75 -5.50
C VAL A 8 26.50 18.39 -4.96
N THR A 9 27.11 17.89 -3.89
CA THR A 9 26.70 16.62 -3.27
C THR A 9 25.33 16.72 -2.59
N VAL A 10 25.01 17.84 -1.93
CA VAL A 10 23.69 18.03 -1.27
C VAL A 10 22.55 18.15 -2.30
N LEU A 11 22.79 18.78 -3.45
CA LEU A 11 21.80 18.82 -4.53
C LEU A 11 21.69 17.48 -5.29
N ALA A 12 22.77 16.72 -5.40
CA ALA A 12 22.74 15.37 -5.98
C ALA A 12 21.99 14.36 -5.09
N GLN A 13 22.12 14.47 -3.76
CA GLN A 13 21.41 13.61 -2.80
C GLN A 13 19.89 13.89 -2.74
N ALA A 14 19.46 15.10 -3.11
CA ALA A 14 18.04 15.46 -3.13
C ALA A 14 17.26 14.85 -4.31
N VAL A 15 17.94 14.44 -5.38
CA VAL A 15 17.30 14.09 -6.66
C VAL A 15 17.05 12.57 -6.82
N ASP A 16 17.72 11.68 -6.07
CA ASP A 16 17.86 10.28 -6.53
C ASP A 16 17.12 9.17 -5.75
N THR A 17 16.23 9.45 -4.79
CA THR A 17 15.55 8.35 -4.03
C THR A 17 14.11 8.61 -3.58
N ASN A 18 13.60 9.84 -3.67
CA ASN A 18 12.32 10.18 -3.06
C ASN A 18 11.08 9.64 -3.79
N ILE A 19 11.08 9.60 -5.12
CA ILE A 19 9.88 9.24 -5.88
C ILE A 19 9.60 7.73 -5.78
N GLN A 20 10.63 6.88 -5.92
CA GLN A 20 10.44 5.44 -5.80
C GLN A 20 10.02 5.03 -4.38
N ALA A 21 10.63 5.66 -3.36
CA ALA A 21 10.25 5.45 -1.96
C ALA A 21 8.81 5.95 -1.67
N ALA A 22 8.42 7.10 -2.21
CA ALA A 22 7.06 7.61 -2.09
C ALA A 22 6.04 6.72 -2.81
N LEU A 23 6.35 6.27 -4.04
CA LEU A 23 5.48 5.37 -4.80
C LEU A 23 5.31 4.02 -4.10
N SER A 24 6.37 3.44 -3.53
CA SER A 24 6.31 2.22 -2.74
C SER A 24 5.36 2.37 -1.53
N LYS A 25 5.48 3.48 -0.79
CA LYS A 25 4.59 3.78 0.35
C LYS A 25 3.13 3.93 -0.08
N VAL A 26 2.87 4.69 -1.15
CA VAL A 26 1.52 4.88 -1.69
C VAL A 26 0.94 3.55 -2.18
N LEU A 27 1.75 2.73 -2.85
CA LEU A 27 1.34 1.42 -3.34
C LEU A 27 0.97 0.46 -2.20
N GLY A 28 1.77 0.45 -1.12
CA GLY A 28 1.43 -0.31 0.09
C GLY A 28 0.13 0.17 0.74
N LEU A 29 -0.11 1.49 0.76
CA LEU A 29 -1.36 2.06 1.27
C LEU A 29 -2.57 1.68 0.39
N LEU A 30 -2.43 1.69 -0.93
CA LEU A 30 -3.49 1.25 -1.85
C LEU A 30 -3.83 -0.23 -1.65
N MET A 31 -2.82 -1.07 -1.42
CA MET A 31 -3.02 -2.49 -1.08
C MET A 31 -3.79 -2.63 0.25
N LEU A 32 -3.43 -1.86 1.28
CA LEU A 32 -4.16 -1.87 2.55
C LEU A 32 -5.63 -1.46 2.38
N ILE A 33 -5.90 -0.37 1.66
CA ILE A 33 -7.26 0.11 1.40
C ILE A 33 -8.07 -0.93 0.61
N GLY A 34 -7.48 -1.51 -0.43
CA GLY A 34 -8.11 -2.56 -1.23
C GLY A 34 -8.46 -3.80 -0.40
N PHE A 35 -7.57 -4.22 0.51
CA PHE A 35 -7.82 -5.34 1.40
C PHE A 35 -8.98 -5.06 2.36
N VAL A 36 -8.98 -3.90 3.02
CA VAL A 36 -10.05 -3.51 3.94
C VAL A 36 -11.39 -3.45 3.22
N TYR A 37 -11.43 -2.86 2.01
CA TYR A 37 -12.65 -2.84 1.20
C TYR A 37 -13.15 -4.24 0.83
N GLY A 38 -12.24 -5.16 0.48
CA GLY A 38 -12.56 -6.56 0.22
C GLY A 38 -13.21 -7.24 1.44
N VAL A 39 -12.63 -7.08 2.63
CA VAL A 39 -13.15 -7.65 3.88
C VAL A 39 -14.54 -7.08 4.23
N ILE A 40 -14.73 -5.77 4.08
CA ILE A 40 -16.04 -5.13 4.32
C ILE A 40 -17.13 -5.74 3.42
N LYS A 41 -16.84 -6.02 2.15
CA LYS A 41 -17.78 -6.68 1.25
C LYS A 41 -18.14 -8.11 1.68
N VAL A 42 -17.17 -8.87 2.19
CA VAL A 42 -17.42 -10.23 2.71
C VAL A 42 -18.32 -10.19 3.93
N ILE A 43 -18.00 -9.32 4.90
CA ILE A 43 -18.78 -9.20 6.14
C ILE A 43 -20.18 -8.65 5.86
N GLY A 44 -20.29 -7.62 5.01
CA GLY A 44 -21.56 -7.05 4.61
C GLY A 44 -22.46 -8.03 3.85
N GLY A 45 -21.86 -8.88 2.99
CA GLY A 45 -22.56 -9.97 2.33
C GLY A 45 -23.06 -11.02 3.32
N ALA A 46 -22.21 -11.45 4.26
CA ALA A 46 -22.60 -12.42 5.29
C ALA A 46 -23.72 -11.90 6.20
N ALA A 47 -23.68 -10.62 6.58
CA ALA A 47 -24.71 -9.99 7.41
C ALA A 47 -26.08 -9.92 6.72
N ASN A 48 -26.11 -9.81 5.39
CA ASN A 48 -27.34 -9.72 4.59
C ASN A 48 -27.81 -11.07 4.03
N TYR A 49 -27.12 -12.17 4.33
CA TYR A 49 -27.39 -13.49 3.75
C TYR A 49 -28.83 -13.99 3.97
N ASN A 50 -29.41 -13.69 5.13
CA ASN A 50 -30.77 -14.11 5.47
C ASN A 50 -31.86 -13.22 4.84
N ARG A 51 -31.50 -12.04 4.31
CA ARG A 51 -32.45 -11.10 3.68
C ARG A 51 -32.41 -11.20 2.17
N ASP A 52 -31.21 -11.24 1.57
CA ASP A 52 -31.00 -11.32 0.12
C ASP A 52 -29.83 -12.28 -0.19
N PRO A 53 -30.08 -13.60 -0.22
CA PRO A 53 -29.03 -14.61 -0.33
C PRO A 53 -28.25 -14.54 -1.64
N ASP A 54 -28.88 -14.13 -2.73
CA ASP A 54 -28.23 -14.07 -4.05
C ASP A 54 -27.25 -12.88 -4.15
N GLY A 55 -27.64 -11.71 -3.64
CA GLY A 55 -26.74 -10.54 -3.54
C GLY A 55 -25.64 -10.74 -2.50
N ALA A 56 -25.94 -11.43 -1.41
CA ALA A 56 -24.97 -11.80 -0.38
C ALA A 56 -23.85 -12.70 -0.93
N LYS A 57 -24.18 -13.73 -1.70
CA LYS A 57 -23.18 -14.62 -2.32
C LYS A 57 -22.28 -13.86 -3.30
N GLN A 58 -22.87 -13.01 -4.15
CA GLN A 58 -22.11 -12.22 -5.12
C GLN A 58 -21.16 -11.22 -4.44
N SER A 59 -21.61 -10.57 -3.36
CA SER A 59 -20.76 -9.63 -2.60
C SER A 59 -19.63 -10.34 -1.84
N ILE A 60 -19.88 -11.54 -1.30
CA ILE A 60 -18.84 -12.38 -0.68
C ILE A 60 -17.79 -12.80 -1.72
N ILE A 61 -18.22 -13.29 -2.88
CA ILE A 61 -17.31 -13.71 -3.97
C ILE A 61 -16.46 -12.51 -4.43
N ALA A 62 -17.09 -11.36 -4.63
CA ALA A 62 -16.39 -10.14 -5.02
C ALA A 62 -15.38 -9.68 -3.94
N GLY A 63 -15.76 -9.77 -2.66
CA GLY A 63 -14.89 -9.40 -1.55
C GLY A 63 -13.68 -10.31 -1.39
N VAL A 64 -13.88 -11.63 -1.50
CA VAL A 64 -12.80 -12.63 -1.44
C VAL A 64 -11.84 -12.48 -2.63
N LEU A 65 -12.36 -12.20 -3.83
CA LEU A 65 -11.52 -12.01 -5.01
C LEU A 65 -10.61 -10.79 -4.87
N ILE A 66 -11.13 -9.67 -4.35
CA ILE A 66 -10.33 -8.46 -4.07
C ILE A 66 -9.29 -8.73 -2.97
N ALA A 67 -9.71 -9.33 -1.86
CA ALA A 67 -8.81 -9.64 -0.74
C ALA A 67 -7.71 -10.64 -1.15
N GLY A 68 -8.06 -11.67 -1.93
CA GLY A 68 -7.14 -12.66 -2.46
C GLY A 68 -6.13 -12.04 -3.44
N ALA A 69 -6.58 -11.12 -4.30
CA ALA A 69 -5.68 -10.39 -5.19
C ALA A 69 -4.64 -9.57 -4.40
N VAL A 70 -5.06 -8.85 -3.36
CA VAL A 70 -4.13 -8.10 -2.51
C VAL A 70 -3.15 -9.02 -1.79
N ALA A 71 -3.62 -10.15 -1.24
CA ALA A 71 -2.76 -11.13 -0.55
C ALA A 71 -1.66 -11.67 -1.47
N ILE A 72 -2.00 -12.00 -2.72
CA ILE A 72 -1.03 -12.45 -3.72
C ILE A 72 -0.04 -11.32 -4.03
N MET A 73 -0.52 -10.09 -4.25
CA MET A 73 0.34 -8.94 -4.55
C MET A 73 1.28 -8.59 -3.40
N THR A 74 0.87 -8.73 -2.14
CA THR A 74 1.78 -8.55 -0.99
C THR A 74 2.92 -9.55 -0.98
N VAL A 75 2.69 -10.81 -1.36
CA VAL A 75 3.76 -11.81 -1.46
C VAL A 75 4.71 -11.46 -2.61
N VAL A 76 4.15 -11.03 -3.74
CA VAL A 76 4.91 -10.62 -4.92
C VAL A 76 5.78 -9.38 -4.62
N PHE A 77 5.24 -8.35 -3.97
CA PHE A 77 6.03 -7.17 -3.60
C PHE A 77 7.16 -7.46 -2.62
N ARG A 78 6.93 -8.37 -1.67
CA ARG A 78 7.98 -8.85 -0.77
C ARG A 78 9.07 -9.62 -1.53
N ALA A 79 8.69 -10.42 -2.52
CA ALA A 79 9.65 -11.11 -3.39
C ALA A 79 10.47 -10.15 -4.26
N PHE A 80 9.91 -9.00 -4.65
CA PHE A 80 10.60 -7.96 -5.43
C PHE A 80 11.40 -6.95 -4.59
N GLY A 81 11.54 -7.16 -3.27
CA GLY A 81 12.38 -6.32 -2.42
C GLY A 81 11.82 -4.93 -2.14
N ILE A 82 10.52 -4.70 -2.35
CA ILE A 82 9.84 -3.48 -1.90
C ILE A 82 9.54 -3.64 -0.41
N ASP A 83 10.57 -3.51 0.43
CA ASP A 83 10.40 -3.53 1.88
C ASP A 83 9.96 -2.15 2.36
N VAL A 84 8.76 -2.09 2.95
CA VAL A 84 8.19 -0.87 3.55
C VAL A 84 8.81 -0.65 4.94
N THR A 85 10.13 -0.71 5.06
CA THR A 85 10.88 -0.58 6.33
C THR A 85 11.51 0.81 6.48
N GLY A 86 10.87 1.85 5.90
CA GLY A 86 11.39 3.21 5.85
C GLY A 86 10.43 4.28 6.36
N LEU A 87 9.53 3.96 7.31
CA LEU A 87 8.68 4.95 7.97
C LEU A 87 9.45 5.61 9.13
N ASN A 88 10.35 6.54 8.81
CA ASN A 88 10.80 7.55 9.76
C ASN A 88 10.07 8.85 9.42
N ILE A 89 8.99 9.16 10.14
CA ILE A 89 8.36 10.48 10.06
C ILE A 89 9.24 11.39 10.92
N ASP A 90 10.08 12.18 10.26
CA ASP A 90 10.85 13.22 10.92
C ASP A 90 9.89 14.33 11.39
N VAL A 91 9.50 14.28 12.66
CA VAL A 91 8.65 15.29 13.33
C VAL A 91 9.50 16.48 13.82
N THR A 92 10.81 16.49 13.59
CA THR A 92 11.71 17.56 14.08
C THR A 92 11.76 18.80 13.18
N GLY A 93 10.93 18.84 12.14
CA GLY A 93 10.79 19.98 11.23
C GLY A 93 9.80 21.09 11.68
N PHE A 94 9.48 21.17 12.97
CA PHE A 94 8.82 22.34 13.58
C PHE A 94 9.82 23.14 14.40
#